data_AF-A0A1A2WI16-F1
#
_entry.id   AF-A0A1A2WI16-F1
#
_cell.length_a   1.000
_cell.length_b   1.000
_cell.length_c   1.000
_cell.angle_alpha   90.00
_cell.angle_beta   90.00
_cell.angle_gamma   90.00
#
_symmetry.space_group_name_H-M   'P 1'
#
loop_
_entity.id
_entity.type
_entity.pdbx_description
1 polymer ?
#
loop_
_entity_poly.entity_id
_entity_poly.type
_entity_poly.pdbx_seq_one_letter_code
_entity_poly.pdbx_strand_id
1 'polypeptide(L)'
;MPNHDYVTYEEFGRRFFEVAVTPERVAAAFADIAGNEFAMEPIAQGPGGIAKVSANVKIHDPKVTRRLGDEITFVIHIPLALDLLLDLRLDKQRFVVSGDIALRATARAAEPLLLIVDVAKPRPSDITVNVSSKSFRGEVLRILAGVDGEIRRFIAAYVAEEIDSPQSQAAQVIDVAHQLAEAWP
;
A
#
# COMPACT_ATOMS: atom_id res chain seq x y z
N MET A 1 25.61 43.27 9.04
CA MET A 1 25.21 42.02 9.72
C MET A 1 24.13 41.40 8.87
N PRO A 2 24.20 40.12 8.48
CA PRO A 2 23.07 39.50 7.78
C PRO A 2 21.85 39.61 8.70
N ASN A 3 20.77 40.19 8.16
CA ASN A 3 19.53 40.39 8.90
C ASN A 3 18.78 39.05 8.85
N HIS A 4 18.86 38.28 9.92
CA HIS A 4 18.16 37.00 10.02
C HIS A 4 16.80 37.21 10.67
N ASP A 5 15.75 36.68 10.02
CA ASP A 5 14.43 36.59 10.60
C ASP A 5 14.36 35.33 11.47
N TYR A 6 14.29 35.51 12.79
CA TYR A 6 14.17 34.40 13.74
C TYR A 6 12.73 33.88 13.78
N VAL A 7 12.58 32.55 13.88
CA VAL A 7 11.28 31.86 13.99
C VAL A 7 11.21 31.07 15.30
N THR A 8 10.00 30.69 15.73
CA THR A 8 9.82 29.81 16.89
C THR A 8 10.30 28.40 16.58
N TYR A 9 10.61 27.61 17.62
CA TYR A 9 10.98 26.20 17.45
C TYR A 9 9.86 25.37 16.80
N GLU A 10 8.60 25.70 17.10
CA GLU A 10 7.44 25.06 16.49
C GLU A 10 7.37 25.33 14.98
N GLU A 11 7.52 26.58 14.57
CA GLU A 11 7.52 26.97 13.15
C GLU A 11 8.71 26.35 12.40
N PHE A 12 9.88 26.34 13.04
CA PHE A 12 11.06 25.65 12.50
C PHE A 12 10.80 24.15 12.30
N GLY A 13 10.25 23.48 13.31
CA GLY A 13 9.93 22.06 13.26
C GLY A 13 8.92 21.74 12.16
N ARG A 14 7.87 22.56 12.01
CA ARG A 14 6.89 22.39 10.94
C ARG A 14 7.55 22.50 9.57
N ARG A 15 8.33 23.57 9.31
CA ARG A 15 9.06 23.74 8.05
C ARG A 15 10.05 22.61 7.78
N PHE A 16 10.75 22.15 8.81
CA PHE A 16 11.65 20.99 8.71
C PHE A 16 10.90 19.76 8.22
N PHE A 17 9.75 19.43 8.82
CA PHE A 17 8.91 18.31 8.40
C PHE A 17 8.43 18.46 6.95
N GLU A 18 8.12 19.69 6.50
CA GLU A 18 7.71 19.91 5.11
C GLU A 18 8.80 19.60 4.08
N VAL A 19 10.06 19.82 4.44
CA VAL A 19 11.23 19.52 3.60
C VAL A 19 11.67 18.07 3.74
N ALA A 20 11.63 17.54 4.97
CA ALA A 20 12.14 16.21 5.30
C ALA A 20 11.22 15.10 4.77
N VAL A 21 9.90 15.30 4.76
CA VAL A 21 8.93 14.28 4.36
C VAL A 21 8.31 14.61 3.01
N THR A 22 8.93 14.10 1.96
CA THR A 22 8.49 14.29 0.58
C THR A 22 7.75 13.06 0.04
N PRO A 23 6.85 13.22 -0.96
CA PRO A 23 6.20 12.08 -1.62
C PRO A 23 7.18 11.04 -2.15
N GLU A 24 8.34 11.45 -2.65
CA GLU A 24 9.35 10.57 -3.23
C GLU A 24 10.02 9.70 -2.17
N ARG A 25 10.31 10.28 -0.99
CA ARG A 25 10.85 9.54 0.15
C ARG A 25 9.84 8.54 0.69
N VAL A 26 8.59 8.95 0.79
CA VAL A 26 7.51 8.03 1.18
C VAL A 26 7.40 6.92 0.14
N ALA A 27 7.33 7.23 -1.16
CA ALA A 27 7.27 6.22 -2.23
C ALA A 27 8.45 5.23 -2.18
N ALA A 28 9.67 5.72 -1.92
CA ALA A 28 10.86 4.89 -1.78
C ALA A 28 10.77 3.93 -0.59
N ALA A 29 10.16 4.33 0.53
CA ALA A 29 9.93 3.44 1.67
C ALA A 29 8.95 2.29 1.36
N PHE A 30 8.11 2.45 0.34
CA PHE A 30 7.22 1.39 -0.16
C PHE A 30 7.78 0.63 -1.36
N ALA A 31 9.00 0.95 -1.83
CA ALA A 31 9.60 0.28 -2.97
C ALA A 31 9.85 -1.21 -2.71
N ASP A 32 10.09 -1.60 -1.46
CA ASP A 32 10.29 -3.01 -1.07
C ASP A 32 8.98 -3.83 -1.14
N ILE A 33 7.83 -3.17 -1.04
CA ILE A 33 6.51 -3.78 -1.28
C ILE A 33 6.22 -3.87 -2.78
N ALA A 34 6.72 -2.90 -3.55
CA ALA A 34 6.55 -2.84 -4.99
C ALA A 34 7.38 -3.91 -5.71
N GLY A 35 6.86 -4.45 -6.81
CA GLY A 35 7.54 -5.50 -7.57
C GLY A 35 7.38 -6.91 -7.00
N ASN A 36 6.83 -7.05 -5.79
CA ASN A 36 6.47 -8.35 -5.23
C ASN A 36 5.32 -8.99 -6.02
N GLU A 37 5.40 -10.31 -6.13
CA GLU A 37 4.34 -11.16 -6.66
C GLU A 37 4.02 -12.23 -5.63
N PHE A 38 2.73 -12.48 -5.43
CA PHE A 38 2.27 -13.52 -4.51
C PHE A 38 1.07 -14.27 -5.10
N ALA A 39 0.89 -15.50 -4.65
CA ALA A 39 -0.19 -16.36 -5.10
C ALA A 39 -1.22 -16.59 -3.99
N MET A 40 -2.48 -16.49 -4.36
CA MET A 40 -3.62 -16.93 -3.57
C MET A 40 -3.92 -18.39 -3.92
N GLU A 41 -3.85 -19.26 -2.92
CA GLU A 41 -4.21 -20.68 -3.05
C GLU A 41 -5.65 -20.88 -3.55
N PRO A 42 -5.98 -22.00 -4.24
CA PRO A 42 -7.30 -22.22 -4.79
C PRO A 42 -8.42 -22.22 -3.73
N ILE A 43 -9.42 -21.38 -3.93
CA ILE A 43 -10.59 -21.24 -3.05
C ILE A 43 -11.82 -21.84 -3.72
N ALA A 44 -12.48 -22.78 -3.04
CA ALA A 44 -13.70 -23.40 -3.56
C ALA A 44 -14.91 -22.45 -3.51
N GLN A 45 -15.69 -22.40 -4.59
CA GLN A 45 -16.81 -21.49 -4.77
C GLN A 45 -18.02 -22.18 -5.42
N GLY A 46 -19.20 -21.63 -5.13
CA GLY A 46 -20.49 -22.14 -5.59
C GLY A 46 -20.96 -23.40 -4.84
N PRO A 47 -22.23 -23.82 -5.05
CA PRO A 47 -22.80 -24.99 -4.40
C PRO A 47 -21.97 -26.25 -4.66
N GLY A 48 -21.55 -26.96 -3.60
CA GLY A 48 -20.74 -28.18 -3.73
C GLY A 48 -19.30 -27.98 -4.21
N GLY A 49 -18.77 -26.75 -4.21
CA GLY A 49 -17.39 -26.46 -4.63
C GLY A 49 -17.16 -26.79 -6.11
N ILE A 50 -18.13 -26.43 -6.95
CA ILE A 50 -18.09 -26.65 -8.40
C ILE A 50 -17.05 -25.78 -9.10
N ALA A 51 -16.66 -24.66 -8.48
CA ALA A 51 -15.60 -23.80 -8.95
C ALA A 51 -14.44 -23.74 -7.96
N LYS A 52 -13.22 -23.58 -8.45
CA LYS A 52 -12.06 -23.14 -7.66
C LYS A 52 -11.47 -21.88 -8.29
N VAL A 53 -11.10 -20.90 -7.47
CA VAL A 53 -10.45 -19.68 -7.93
C VAL A 53 -9.10 -19.51 -7.29
N SER A 54 -8.08 -19.30 -8.12
CA SER A 54 -6.72 -18.92 -7.72
C SER A 54 -6.37 -17.58 -8.33
N ALA A 55 -5.42 -16.87 -7.73
CA ALA A 55 -4.94 -15.59 -8.24
C ALA A 55 -3.44 -15.48 -8.08
N ASN A 56 -2.73 -15.00 -9.11
CA ASN A 56 -1.41 -14.42 -8.93
C ASN A 56 -1.58 -12.90 -8.92
N VAL A 57 -0.99 -12.23 -7.93
CA VAL A 57 -1.11 -10.79 -7.74
C VAL A 57 0.26 -10.18 -7.85
N LYS A 58 0.40 -9.23 -8.77
CA LYS A 58 1.60 -8.40 -8.94
C LYS A 58 1.34 -7.00 -8.42
N ILE A 59 2.23 -6.52 -7.56
CA ILE A 59 2.20 -5.17 -7.01
C ILE A 59 3.09 -4.25 -7.87
N HIS A 60 2.55 -3.12 -8.33
CA HIS A 60 3.30 -2.11 -9.06
C HIS A 60 3.75 -0.96 -8.17
N ASP A 61 4.55 -0.05 -8.74
CA ASP A 61 5.09 1.10 -8.01
C ASP A 61 3.98 2.01 -7.44
N PRO A 62 4.13 2.44 -6.18
CA PRO A 62 3.17 3.31 -5.52
C PRO A 62 3.19 4.72 -6.11
N LYS A 63 2.00 5.32 -6.21
CA LYS A 63 1.81 6.73 -6.51
C LYS A 63 1.44 7.46 -5.23
N VAL A 64 2.32 8.34 -4.77
CA VAL A 64 2.15 9.05 -3.51
C VAL A 64 1.77 10.49 -3.77
N THR A 65 0.69 10.95 -3.13
CA THR A 65 0.27 12.35 -3.15
C THR A 65 0.21 12.88 -1.73
N ARG A 66 0.91 13.98 -1.47
CA ARG A 66 0.86 14.68 -0.20
C ARG A 66 -0.43 15.49 -0.08
N ARG A 67 -1.02 15.52 1.12
CA ARG A 67 -2.12 16.40 1.51
C ARG A 67 -1.63 17.37 2.58
N LEU A 68 -1.92 18.64 2.37
CA LEU A 68 -1.59 19.72 3.30
C LEU A 68 -2.76 19.91 4.27
N GLY A 69 -2.44 19.99 5.55
CA GLY A 69 -3.36 20.24 6.65
C GLY A 69 -2.58 20.57 7.92
N ASP A 70 -3.20 20.36 9.08
CA ASP A 70 -2.52 20.51 10.37
C ASP A 70 -1.39 19.47 10.53
N GLU A 71 -1.61 18.27 9.99
CA GLU A 71 -0.60 17.20 9.87
C GLU A 71 -0.13 17.02 8.41
N ILE A 72 1.09 16.52 8.25
CA ILE A 72 1.57 16.08 6.94
C ILE A 72 1.08 14.66 6.71
N THR A 73 0.15 14.52 5.76
CA THR A 73 -0.44 13.22 5.42
C THR A 73 -0.23 12.90 3.95
N PHE A 74 -0.28 11.60 3.63
CA PHE A 74 -0.07 11.06 2.31
C PHE A 74 -1.22 10.13 1.94
N VAL A 75 -1.67 10.24 0.69
CA VAL A 75 -2.53 9.26 0.04
C VAL A 75 -1.65 8.49 -0.93
N ILE A 76 -1.69 7.17 -0.81
CA ILE A 76 -0.81 6.27 -1.54
C ILE A 76 -1.69 5.31 -2.34
N HIS A 77 -1.51 5.30 -3.65
CA HIS A 77 -2.21 4.38 -4.56
C HIS A 77 -1.22 3.38 -5.12
N ILE A 78 -1.46 2.09 -4.90
CA ILE A 78 -0.60 1.01 -5.36
C ILE A 78 -1.36 0.19 -6.41
N PRO A 79 -1.05 0.33 -7.70
CA PRO A 79 -1.74 -0.42 -8.75
C PRO A 79 -1.43 -1.92 -8.65
N LEU A 80 -2.43 -2.75 -8.92
CA LEU A 80 -2.31 -4.21 -8.92
C LEU A 80 -2.65 -4.78 -10.30
N ALA A 81 -1.94 -5.83 -10.69
CA ALA A 81 -2.33 -6.72 -11.77
C ALA A 81 -2.61 -8.11 -11.21
N LEU A 82 -3.77 -8.67 -11.52
CA LEU A 82 -4.23 -9.96 -11.02
C LEU A 82 -4.48 -10.92 -12.18
N ASP A 83 -3.79 -12.05 -12.16
CA ASP A 83 -4.04 -13.17 -13.06
C ASP A 83 -4.91 -14.21 -12.33
N LEU A 84 -6.20 -14.20 -12.62
CA LEU A 84 -7.17 -15.11 -12.03
C LEU A 84 -7.29 -16.40 -12.85
N LEU A 85 -7.30 -17.54 -12.17
CA LEU A 85 -7.62 -18.84 -12.74
C LEU A 85 -8.92 -19.36 -12.11
N LEU A 86 -9.95 -19.51 -12.92
CA LEU A 86 -11.21 -20.14 -12.56
C LEU A 86 -11.25 -21.56 -13.11
N ASP A 87 -11.30 -22.55 -12.22
CA ASP A 87 -11.40 -23.97 -12.54
C ASP A 87 -12.83 -24.47 -12.25
N LEU A 88 -13.57 -24.83 -13.30
CA LEU A 88 -14.94 -25.35 -13.24
C LEU A 88 -14.98 -26.89 -13.37
N ARG A 89 -13.87 -27.57 -13.05
CA ARG A 89 -13.61 -29.02 -13.25
C ARG A 89 -13.51 -29.46 -14.70
N LEU A 90 -14.52 -29.12 -15.51
CA LEU A 90 -14.59 -29.46 -16.94
C LEU A 90 -13.89 -28.42 -17.82
N ASP A 91 -13.74 -27.19 -17.33
CA ASP A 91 -13.17 -26.08 -18.06
C ASP A 91 -12.31 -25.22 -17.11
N LYS A 92 -11.24 -24.62 -17.64
CA LYS A 92 -10.38 -23.69 -16.92
C LYS A 92 -10.27 -22.39 -17.69
N GLN A 93 -10.61 -21.29 -17.04
CA GLN A 93 -10.65 -19.97 -17.64
C GLN A 93 -9.68 -19.04 -16.92
N ARG A 94 -8.92 -18.26 -17.70
CA ARG A 94 -7.98 -17.27 -17.18
C ARG A 94 -8.50 -15.87 -17.44
N PHE A 95 -8.29 -14.99 -16.46
CA PHE A 95 -8.74 -13.61 -16.54
C PHE A 95 -7.67 -12.68 -15.99
N VAL A 96 -7.43 -11.59 -16.72
CA VAL A 96 -6.58 -10.51 -16.24
C VAL A 96 -7.48 -9.43 -15.68
N VAL A 97 -7.24 -9.06 -14.44
CA VAL A 97 -8.03 -8.09 -13.67
C VAL A 97 -7.09 -7.06 -13.08
N SER A 98 -7.46 -5.78 -13.13
CA SER A 98 -6.69 -4.73 -12.46
C SER A 98 -7.24 -4.46 -11.06
N GLY A 99 -6.40 -3.97 -10.17
CA GLY A 99 -6.80 -3.51 -8.86
C GLY A 99 -6.01 -2.29 -8.41
N ASP A 100 -6.35 -1.78 -7.24
CA ASP A 100 -5.67 -0.67 -6.59
C ASP A 100 -5.77 -0.83 -5.06
N ILE A 101 -4.68 -0.51 -4.37
CA ILE A 101 -4.61 -0.39 -2.91
C ILE A 101 -4.56 1.10 -2.57
N ALA A 102 -5.50 1.56 -1.75
CA ALA A 102 -5.49 2.92 -1.22
C ALA A 102 -4.97 2.93 0.23
N LEU A 103 -3.72 3.32 0.44
CA LEU A 103 -3.14 3.48 1.77
C LEU A 103 -3.09 4.96 2.19
N ARG A 104 -2.96 5.16 3.50
CA ARG A 104 -2.73 6.46 4.11
C ARG A 104 -1.50 6.39 5.00
N ALA A 105 -0.70 7.45 4.97
CA ALA A 105 0.39 7.61 5.90
C ALA A 105 0.40 9.00 6.52
N THR A 106 0.90 9.12 7.74
CA THR A 106 1.03 10.37 8.47
C THR A 106 2.47 10.52 8.95
N ALA A 107 3.08 11.67 8.68
CA ALA A 107 4.39 11.97 9.26
C ALA A 107 4.20 12.39 10.72
N ARG A 108 4.95 11.75 11.62
CA ARG A 108 4.91 12.00 13.07
C ARG A 108 6.30 12.30 13.59
N ALA A 109 6.38 13.24 14.52
CA ALA A 109 7.55 13.38 15.39
C ALA A 109 7.40 12.43 16.59
N ALA A 110 8.50 11.79 16.98
CA ALA A 110 8.57 10.93 18.15
C ALA A 110 9.88 11.15 18.92
N GLU A 111 9.88 10.81 20.21
CA GLU A 111 11.09 10.86 21.03
C GLU A 111 12.14 9.81 20.55
N PRO A 112 13.45 10.11 20.68
CA PRO A 112 14.02 11.36 21.18
C PRO A 112 14.05 12.49 20.14
N LEU A 113 14.18 12.18 18.85
CA LEU A 113 14.12 13.10 17.69
C LEU A 113 13.91 12.27 16.42
N LEU A 114 12.92 11.39 16.45
CA LEU A 114 12.57 10.51 15.35
C LEU A 114 11.51 11.15 14.48
N LEU A 115 11.65 10.95 13.17
CA LEU A 115 10.61 11.21 12.20
C LEU A 115 10.10 9.87 11.71
N ILE A 116 8.80 9.60 11.94
CA ILE A 116 8.14 8.35 11.60
C ILE A 116 7.10 8.61 10.52
N VAL A 117 7.16 7.87 9.42
CA VAL A 117 6.08 7.78 8.44
C VAL A 117 5.16 6.65 8.89
N ASP A 118 4.16 6.99 9.70
CA ASP A 118 3.19 6.04 10.22
C ASP A 118 2.20 5.64 9.13
N VAL A 119 2.25 4.38 8.71
CA VAL A 119 1.42 3.84 7.64
C VAL A 119 0.23 3.08 8.22
N ALA A 120 -0.98 3.49 7.87
CA ALA A 120 -2.18 2.77 8.25
C ALA A 120 -2.27 1.44 7.50
N LYS A 121 -2.45 0.34 8.26
CA LYS A 121 -2.68 -1.00 7.68
C LYS A 121 -3.96 -1.00 6.82
N PRO A 122 -3.91 -1.57 5.60
CA PRO A 122 -5.09 -1.63 4.75
C PRO A 122 -6.16 -2.51 5.36
N ARG A 123 -7.42 -2.10 5.16
CA ARG A 123 -8.57 -2.97 5.31
C ARG A 123 -8.99 -3.50 3.94
N PRO A 124 -9.78 -4.58 3.87
CA PRO A 124 -10.30 -5.06 2.60
C PRO A 124 -11.10 -4.00 1.82
N SER A 125 -11.72 -3.03 2.51
CA SER A 125 -12.42 -1.90 1.90
C SER A 125 -11.51 -0.92 1.18
N ASP A 126 -10.23 -0.93 1.51
CA ASP A 126 -9.21 -0.06 0.94
C ASP A 126 -8.58 -0.69 -0.33
N ILE A 127 -9.03 -1.91 -0.69
CA ILE A 127 -8.64 -2.64 -1.90
C ILE A 127 -9.80 -2.60 -2.91
N THR A 128 -9.49 -2.18 -4.14
CA THR A 128 -10.42 -2.24 -5.27
C THR A 128 -9.95 -3.27 -6.27
N VAL A 129 -10.86 -4.11 -6.75
CA VAL A 129 -10.62 -5.07 -7.83
C VAL A 129 -11.63 -4.80 -8.94
N ASN A 130 -11.14 -4.53 -10.15
CA ASN A 130 -11.92 -4.08 -11.29
C ASN A 130 -12.13 -5.21 -12.29
N VAL A 131 -13.18 -6.02 -12.08
CA VAL A 131 -13.56 -7.09 -13.00
C VAL A 131 -14.36 -6.51 -14.18
N SER A 132 -13.75 -6.35 -15.35
CA SER A 132 -14.43 -5.75 -16.51
C SER A 132 -15.50 -6.71 -17.08
N SER A 133 -16.77 -6.32 -17.05
CA SER A 133 -17.91 -7.18 -17.44
C SER A 133 -17.94 -7.61 -18.91
N LYS A 134 -17.21 -6.91 -19.80
CA LYS A 134 -17.20 -7.20 -21.24
C LYS A 134 -16.64 -8.58 -21.59
N SER A 135 -15.86 -9.18 -20.69
CA SER A 135 -15.15 -10.45 -20.94
C SER A 135 -15.81 -11.66 -20.29
N PHE A 136 -16.90 -11.49 -19.53
CA PHE A 136 -17.44 -12.55 -18.68
C PHE A 136 -18.90 -12.88 -18.98
N ARG A 137 -19.21 -14.17 -18.97
CA ARG A 137 -20.60 -14.67 -18.96
C ARG A 137 -21.23 -14.41 -17.59
N GLY A 138 -22.54 -14.20 -17.53
CA GLY A 138 -23.25 -13.81 -16.30
C GLY A 138 -23.08 -14.76 -15.11
N GLU A 139 -22.94 -16.07 -15.36
CA GLU A 139 -22.68 -17.07 -14.30
C GLU A 139 -21.27 -16.96 -13.72
N VAL A 140 -20.27 -16.68 -14.57
CA VAL A 140 -18.88 -16.46 -14.16
C VAL A 140 -18.76 -15.19 -13.33
N LEU A 141 -19.48 -14.12 -13.69
CA LEU A 141 -19.52 -12.88 -12.89
C LEU A 141 -20.02 -13.11 -11.48
N ARG A 142 -21.00 -14.00 -11.27
CA ARG A 142 -21.52 -14.31 -9.93
C ARG A 142 -20.48 -15.02 -9.07
N ILE A 143 -19.74 -15.97 -9.65
CA ILE A 143 -18.65 -16.67 -8.96
C ILE A 143 -17.55 -15.68 -8.59
N LEU A 144 -17.12 -14.84 -9.54
CA LEU A 144 -16.07 -13.85 -9.30
C LEU A 144 -16.49 -12.77 -8.29
N ALA A 145 -17.75 -12.35 -8.28
CA ALA A 145 -18.28 -11.43 -7.28
C ALA A 145 -18.22 -12.02 -5.86
N GLY A 146 -18.40 -13.34 -5.72
CA GLY A 146 -18.20 -14.04 -4.44
C GLY A 146 -16.73 -14.11 -4.00
N VAL A 147 -15.80 -14.09 -4.95
CA VAL A 147 -14.36 -14.19 -4.70
C VAL A 147 -13.69 -12.85 -4.48
N ASP A 148 -14.22 -11.79 -5.09
CA ASP A 148 -13.69 -10.43 -4.95
C ASP A 148 -13.46 -10.03 -3.48
N GLY A 149 -14.43 -10.28 -2.59
CA GLY A 149 -14.26 -10.01 -1.16
C GLY A 149 -13.19 -10.87 -0.46
N GLU A 150 -12.87 -12.04 -0.99
CA GLU A 150 -11.79 -12.91 -0.49
C GLU A 150 -10.42 -12.43 -1.02
N ILE A 151 -10.34 -12.08 -2.31
CA ILE A 151 -9.15 -11.46 -2.91
C ILE A 151 -8.76 -10.21 -2.13
N ARG A 152 -9.72 -9.30 -1.88
CA ARG A 152 -9.46 -8.08 -1.10
C ARG A 152 -8.96 -8.38 0.31
N ARG A 153 -9.50 -9.41 0.97
CA ARG A 153 -9.06 -9.83 2.32
C ARG A 153 -7.64 -10.37 2.30
N PHE A 154 -7.33 -11.23 1.33
CA PHE A 154 -6.01 -11.81 1.17
C PHE A 154 -4.95 -10.73 0.88
N ILE A 155 -5.23 -9.82 -0.06
CA ILE A 155 -4.33 -8.71 -0.40
C ILE A 155 -4.13 -7.80 0.83
N ALA A 156 -5.19 -7.43 1.54
CA ALA A 156 -5.08 -6.59 2.73
C ALA A 156 -4.22 -7.24 3.82
N ALA A 157 -4.38 -8.55 4.06
CA ALA A 157 -3.57 -9.28 5.03
C ALA A 157 -2.09 -9.33 4.62
N TYR A 158 -1.81 -9.67 3.35
CA TYR A 158 -0.45 -9.71 2.81
C TYR A 158 0.26 -8.35 2.94
N VAL A 159 -0.41 -7.26 2.54
CA VAL A 159 0.16 -5.91 2.60
C VAL A 159 0.34 -5.45 4.04
N ALA A 160 -0.55 -5.83 4.96
CA ALA A 160 -0.39 -5.53 6.38
C ALA A 160 0.84 -6.23 6.98
N GLU A 161 1.09 -7.49 6.60
CA GLU A 161 2.29 -8.24 7.00
C GLU A 161 3.56 -7.62 6.42
N GLU A 162 3.52 -7.20 5.15
CA GLU A 162 4.66 -6.53 4.51
C GLU A 162 4.98 -5.19 5.19
N ILE A 163 3.96 -4.39 5.56
CA ILE A 163 4.14 -3.15 6.33
C ILE A 163 4.78 -3.42 7.70
N ASP A 164 4.46 -4.54 8.33
CA ASP A 164 5.03 -4.97 9.62
C ASP A 164 6.42 -5.59 9.50
N SER A 165 6.92 -5.83 8.28
CA SER A 165 8.24 -6.42 8.08
C SER A 165 9.35 -5.53 8.68
N PRO A 166 10.41 -6.12 9.26
CA PRO A 166 11.49 -5.34 9.87
C PRO A 166 12.14 -4.33 8.91
N GLN A 167 12.24 -4.69 7.62
CA GLN A 167 12.78 -3.83 6.58
C GLN A 167 11.85 -2.63 6.31
N SER A 168 10.55 -2.86 6.18
CA SER A 168 9.56 -1.78 5.99
C SER A 168 9.49 -0.86 7.20
N GLN A 169 9.53 -1.41 8.42
CA GLN A 169 9.57 -0.62 9.65
C GLN A 169 10.82 0.25 9.75
N ALA A 170 11.99 -0.28 9.37
CA ALA A 170 13.22 0.50 9.34
C ALA A 170 13.15 1.65 8.30
N ALA A 171 12.56 1.40 7.13
CA ALA A 171 12.40 2.42 6.09
C ALA A 171 11.40 3.54 6.47
N GLN A 172 10.48 3.29 7.41
CA GLN A 172 9.53 4.27 7.92
C GLN A 172 10.13 5.22 8.96
N VAL A 173 11.33 4.94 9.49
CA VAL A 173 11.95 5.70 10.58
C VAL A 173 13.19 6.45 10.11
N ILE A 174 13.23 7.75 10.38
CA ILE A 174 14.40 8.60 10.18
C ILE A 174 14.88 9.08 11.55
N ASP A 175 16.08 8.66 11.94
CA ASP A 175 16.76 9.15 13.14
C ASP A 175 17.48 10.48 12.84
N VAL A 176 16.79 11.58 13.12
CA VAL A 176 17.29 12.94 12.84
C VAL A 176 18.48 13.27 13.74
N ALA A 177 18.48 12.82 14.99
CA ALA A 177 19.56 13.08 15.92
C ALA A 177 20.87 12.42 15.45
N HIS A 178 20.79 11.16 15.02
CA HIS A 178 21.93 10.44 14.48
C HIS A 178 22.48 11.13 13.23
N GLN A 179 21.62 11.46 12.25
CA GLN A 179 22.03 12.16 11.03
C GLN A 179 22.66 13.53 11.31
N LEU A 180 22.14 14.26 12.31
CA LEU A 180 22.70 15.55 12.71
C LEU A 180 24.09 15.38 13.33
N ALA A 181 24.30 14.39 14.19
CA ALA A 181 25.59 14.11 14.80
C ALA A 181 26.66 13.71 13.76
N GLU A 182 26.26 13.00 12.70
CA GLU A 182 27.17 12.67 11.59
C GLU A 182 27.51 13.90 10.73
N ALA A 183 26.53 14.75 10.45
CA ALA A 183 26.70 15.92 9.61
C ALA A 183 27.40 17.09 10.33
N TRP A 184 27.28 17.15 11.66
CA TRP A 184 27.83 18.19 12.51
C TRP A 184 28.50 17.58 13.75
N PRO A 185 29.72 17.04 13.60
CA PRO A 185 30.46 16.36 14.66
C PRO A 185 30.95 17.30 15.78
#